data_AF-A0A2E4WXY5-F1
#
_entry.id   AF-A0A2E4WXY5-F1
#
_cell.length_a   1.000
_cell.length_b   1.000
_cell.length_c   1.000
_cell.angle_alpha   90.00
_cell.angle_beta   90.00
_cell.angle_gamma   90.00
#
_symmetry.space_group_name_H-M   'P 1'
#
loop_
_entity.id
_entity.type
_entity.pdbx_description
1 polymer ?
#
loop_
_entity_poly.entity_id
_entity_poly.type
_entity_poly.pdbx_seq_one_letter_code
_entity_poly.pdbx_strand_id
1 'polypeptide(L)'
;MHMKDILEKENVGFALDDVALIVNASYPDIRRVINSAQRQVVNGILKIDTSSVIQNNYKLQLLEMLSGDSKLNDIRQLIADNSISDYSEIYRLLYDEVDNYGKGKQAECIMNIAEAQYQDVNVVDKEINFMSLIIRLTRILK
;
A
#
# COMPACT_ATOMS: atom_id res chain seq x y z
N MET A 1 -18.88 12.93 -10.73
CA MET A 1 -18.56 13.55 -12.04
C MET A 1 -18.18 15.02 -11.83
N HIS A 2 -17.03 15.32 -11.21
CA HIS A 2 -16.60 16.72 -10.95
C HIS A 2 -15.11 16.99 -11.26
N MET A 3 -14.22 15.99 -11.18
CA MET A 3 -12.77 16.22 -11.37
C MET A 3 -12.36 16.35 -12.84
N LYS A 4 -12.97 15.57 -13.74
CA LYS A 4 -12.73 15.63 -15.19
C LYS A 4 -13.02 17.03 -15.76
N ASP A 5 -14.17 17.60 -15.40
CA ASP A 5 -14.61 18.92 -15.89
C ASP A 5 -13.69 20.05 -15.42
N ILE A 6 -13.06 19.91 -14.24
CA ILE A 6 -12.09 20.87 -13.72
C ILE A 6 -10.78 20.77 -14.51
N LEU A 7 -10.28 19.57 -14.77
CA LEU A 7 -9.05 19.35 -15.53
C LEU A 7 -9.18 19.78 -17.00
N GLU A 8 -10.35 19.57 -17.61
CA GLU A 8 -10.65 20.07 -18.96
C GLU A 8 -10.72 21.60 -19.02
N LYS A 9 -11.28 22.26 -18.00
CA LYS A 9 -11.31 23.74 -17.90
C LYS A 9 -9.93 24.36 -17.71
N GLU A 10 -9.07 23.70 -16.94
CA GLU A 10 -7.70 24.16 -16.67
C GLU A 10 -6.73 23.77 -17.81
N ASN A 11 -7.23 23.15 -18.88
CA ASN A 11 -6.46 22.70 -20.05
C ASN A 11 -5.27 21.80 -19.66
N VAL A 12 -5.48 20.97 -18.62
CA VAL A 12 -4.49 20.04 -18.11
C VAL A 12 -4.56 18.75 -18.93
N GLY A 13 -3.42 18.25 -19.41
CA GLY A 13 -3.36 16.90 -20.00
C GLY A 13 -3.46 15.84 -18.90
N PHE A 14 -4.44 14.95 -18.97
CA PHE A 14 -4.63 13.87 -17.99
C PHE A 14 -4.97 12.53 -18.66
N ALA A 15 -4.59 11.41 -18.05
CA ALA A 15 -5.13 10.10 -18.39
C ALA A 15 -6.37 9.79 -17.55
N LEU A 16 -7.36 9.09 -18.11
CA LEU A 16 -8.58 8.72 -17.37
C LEU A 16 -8.28 7.80 -16.19
N ASP A 17 -7.26 6.94 -16.31
CA ASP A 17 -6.83 6.02 -15.25
C ASP A 17 -6.23 6.79 -14.05
N ASP A 18 -5.44 7.83 -14.33
CA ASP A 18 -4.87 8.73 -13.32
C ASP A 18 -5.97 9.46 -12.53
N VAL A 19 -6.99 9.94 -13.24
CA VAL A 19 -8.16 10.60 -12.63
C VAL A 19 -8.91 9.63 -11.71
N ALA A 20 -9.11 8.39 -12.14
CA ALA A 20 -9.77 7.37 -11.32
C ALA A 20 -8.97 7.05 -10.04
N LEU A 21 -7.64 7.04 -10.14
CA LEU A 21 -6.75 6.69 -9.04
C LEU A 21 -6.77 7.73 -7.91
N ILE A 22 -6.73 9.03 -8.24
CA ILE A 22 -6.86 10.12 -7.23
C ILE A 22 -8.25 10.10 -6.59
N VAL A 23 -9.29 9.85 -7.38
CA VAL A 23 -10.66 9.79 -6.88
C VAL A 23 -10.81 8.63 -5.90
N ASN A 24 -10.35 7.43 -6.25
CA ASN A 24 -10.41 6.26 -5.38
C ASN A 24 -9.58 6.42 -4.10
N ALA A 25 -8.41 7.07 -4.17
CA ALA A 25 -7.53 7.28 -3.01
C ALA A 25 -8.04 8.32 -2.00
N SER A 26 -8.99 9.18 -2.38
CA SER A 26 -9.42 10.31 -1.55
C SER A 26 -10.93 10.45 -1.38
N TYR A 27 -11.72 9.55 -1.96
CA TYR A 27 -13.16 9.47 -1.70
C TYR A 27 -13.44 9.09 -0.23
N PRO A 28 -14.48 9.65 0.43
CA PRO A 28 -15.49 10.59 -0.08
C PRO A 28 -15.13 12.08 0.00
N ASP A 29 -13.92 12.47 0.44
CA ASP A 29 -13.53 13.88 0.58
C ASP A 29 -13.06 14.50 -0.75
N ILE A 30 -14.00 15.15 -1.45
CA ILE A 30 -13.76 15.85 -2.72
C ILE A 30 -12.72 16.99 -2.60
N ARG A 31 -12.63 17.64 -1.44
CA ARG A 31 -11.63 18.71 -1.23
C ARG A 31 -10.22 18.13 -1.23
N ARG A 32 -10.05 16.95 -0.63
CA ARG A 32 -8.78 16.23 -0.62
C ARG A 32 -8.39 15.74 -2.02
N VAL A 33 -9.37 15.26 -2.80
CA VAL A 33 -9.20 14.87 -4.21
C VAL A 33 -8.62 16.03 -5.04
N ILE A 34 -9.24 17.22 -4.95
CA ILE A 34 -8.82 18.40 -5.72
C ILE A 34 -7.42 18.88 -5.31
N ASN A 35 -7.14 18.97 -4.01
CA ASN A 35 -5.84 19.39 -3.50
C ASN A 35 -4.70 18.42 -3.88
N SER A 36 -5.01 17.13 -4.00
CA SER A 36 -4.05 16.12 -4.46
C SER A 36 -3.82 16.22 -5.97
N ALA A 37 -4.87 16.40 -6.77
CA ALA A 37 -4.74 16.61 -8.22
C ALA A 37 -3.94 17.87 -8.54
N GLN A 38 -4.23 19.00 -7.91
CA GLN A 38 -3.49 20.26 -8.14
C GLN A 38 -1.99 20.13 -7.80
N ARG A 39 -1.63 19.38 -6.75
CA ARG A 39 -0.22 19.14 -6.38
C ARG A 39 0.52 18.24 -7.37
N GLN A 40 -0.20 17.42 -8.13
CA GLN A 40 0.36 16.47 -9.10
C GLN A 40 0.35 16.99 -10.54
N VAL A 41 -0.19 18.19 -10.79
CA VAL A 41 -0.08 18.88 -12.07
C VAL A 41 1.26 19.60 -12.15
N VAL A 42 2.12 19.17 -13.07
CA VAL A 42 3.41 19.81 -13.35
C VAL A 42 3.44 20.20 -14.83
N ASN A 43 3.62 21.49 -15.11
CA ASN A 43 3.64 22.06 -16.47
C ASN A 43 2.38 21.77 -17.30
N GLY A 44 1.19 21.83 -16.67
CA GLY A 44 -0.09 21.62 -17.37
C GLY A 44 -0.35 20.15 -17.74
N ILE A 45 0.42 19.21 -17.20
CA ILE A 45 0.18 17.77 -17.35
C ILE A 45 0.02 17.19 -15.95
N LEU A 46 -1.06 16.45 -15.74
CA LEU A 46 -1.25 15.63 -14.56
C LEU A 46 -0.24 14.48 -14.65
N LYS A 47 0.92 14.65 -14.01
CA LYS A 47 1.89 13.58 -13.83
C LYS A 47 1.61 12.97 -12.48
N ILE A 48 0.73 11.98 -12.48
CA ILE A 48 0.69 11.08 -11.35
C ILE A 48 1.92 10.20 -11.49
N ASP A 49 2.80 10.28 -10.49
CA ASP A 49 3.79 9.23 -10.31
C ASP A 49 3.03 8.01 -9.81
N THR A 50 2.40 7.28 -10.74
CA THR A 50 1.52 6.13 -10.51
C THR A 50 2.23 5.10 -9.64
N SER A 51 3.55 4.99 -9.76
CA SER A 51 4.39 4.19 -8.89
C SER A 51 4.21 4.54 -7.41
N SER A 52 4.29 5.82 -7.05
CA SER A 52 4.22 6.30 -5.66
C SER A 52 2.82 6.19 -5.04
N VAL A 53 1.76 6.35 -5.83
CA VAL A 53 0.38 6.25 -5.34
C VAL A 53 -0.05 4.79 -5.22
N ILE A 54 0.33 3.93 -6.18
CA ILE A 54 0.11 2.48 -6.10
C ILE A 54 0.90 1.91 -4.92
N GLN A 55 2.17 2.30 -4.76
CA GLN A 55 3.02 1.82 -3.67
C GLN A 55 2.51 2.19 -2.28
N ASN A 56 1.93 3.38 -2.10
CA ASN A 56 1.35 3.75 -0.81
C ASN A 56 0.01 3.06 -0.55
N ASN A 57 -0.78 2.77 -1.59
CA ASN A 57 -2.10 2.17 -1.44
C ASN A 57 -2.02 0.71 -0.96
N TYR A 58 -1.13 -0.11 -1.53
CA TYR A 58 -1.01 -1.51 -1.10
C TYR A 58 -0.47 -1.64 0.33
N LYS A 59 0.43 -0.74 0.75
CA LYS A 59 1.01 -0.70 2.10
C LYS A 59 -0.08 -0.48 3.16
N LEU A 60 -0.98 0.48 2.91
CA LEU A 60 -2.14 0.72 3.77
C LEU A 60 -3.11 -0.46 3.79
N GLN A 61 -3.45 -1.00 2.61
CA GLN A 61 -4.34 -2.17 2.52
C GLN A 61 -3.77 -3.38 3.27
N LEU A 62 -2.47 -3.62 3.19
CA LEU A 62 -1.81 -4.71 3.93
C LEU A 62 -1.96 -4.56 5.45
N LEU A 63 -1.78 -3.35 5.99
CA LEU A 63 -1.93 -3.08 7.42
C LEU A 63 -3.39 -3.23 7.89
N GLU A 64 -4.35 -2.80 7.07
CA GLU A 64 -5.77 -3.03 7.33
C GLU A 64 -6.09 -4.53 7.37
N MET A 65 -5.53 -5.30 6.44
CA MET A 65 -5.74 -6.75 6.38
C MET A 65 -5.12 -7.51 7.55
N LEU A 66 -3.97 -7.04 8.06
CA LEU A 66 -3.34 -7.59 9.27
C LEU A 66 -4.11 -7.26 10.54
N SER A 67 -4.79 -6.11 10.56
CA SER A 67 -5.61 -5.68 11.70
C SER A 67 -6.97 -6.37 11.76
N GLY A 68 -7.51 -6.76 10.60
CA GLY A 68 -8.78 -7.47 10.42
C GLY A 68 -8.67 -9.00 10.44
N ASP A 69 -9.76 -9.68 10.05
CA ASP A 69 -9.81 -11.15 9.88
C ASP A 69 -9.75 -11.52 8.39
N SER A 70 -8.79 -10.92 7.69
CA SER A 70 -8.62 -11.08 6.25
C SER A 70 -8.16 -12.50 5.89
N LYS A 71 -8.61 -12.99 4.73
CA LYS A 71 -8.18 -14.31 4.25
C LYS A 71 -6.77 -14.21 3.68
N LEU A 72 -5.97 -15.24 3.91
CA LEU A 72 -4.61 -15.32 3.35
C LEU A 72 -4.58 -15.21 1.82
N ASN A 73 -5.62 -15.69 1.15
CA ASN A 73 -5.75 -15.58 -0.31
C ASN A 73 -5.83 -14.13 -0.77
N ASP A 74 -6.52 -13.28 -0.01
CA ASP A 74 -6.69 -11.87 -0.35
C ASP A 74 -5.34 -11.14 -0.22
N ILE A 75 -4.57 -11.45 0.83
CA ILE A 75 -3.23 -10.87 1.03
C ILE A 75 -2.28 -11.33 -0.08
N ARG A 76 -2.33 -12.62 -0.45
CA ARG A 76 -1.51 -13.14 -1.55
C ARG A 76 -1.84 -12.48 -2.88
N GLN A 77 -3.12 -12.25 -3.15
CA GLN A 77 -3.57 -11.55 -4.35
C GLN A 77 -3.08 -10.10 -4.36
N LEU A 78 -3.16 -9.39 -3.22
CA LEU A 78 -2.61 -8.04 -3.10
C LEU A 78 -1.12 -7.98 -3.45
N ILE A 79 -0.31 -8.94 -2.99
CA ILE A 79 1.13 -9.00 -3.30
C ILE A 79 1.36 -9.27 -4.78
N ALA A 80 0.61 -10.20 -5.38
CA ALA A 80 0.70 -10.54 -6.79
C ALA A 80 0.32 -9.35 -7.70
N ASP A 81 -0.78 -8.66 -7.38
CA ASP A 81 -1.28 -7.51 -8.13
C ASP A 81 -0.30 -6.33 -8.13
N ASN A 82 0.51 -6.20 -7.07
CA ASN A 82 1.51 -5.14 -6.93
C ASN A 82 2.91 -5.51 -7.46
N SER A 83 3.11 -6.73 -7.99
CA SER A 83 4.37 -7.18 -8.59
C SER A 83 5.61 -6.83 -7.73
N ILE A 84 5.50 -7.09 -6.43
CA ILE A 84 6.50 -6.67 -5.44
C ILE A 84 7.76 -7.53 -5.63
N SER A 85 8.86 -6.86 -5.96
CA SER A 85 10.18 -7.49 -6.12
C SER A 85 11.09 -7.27 -4.92
N ASP A 86 10.83 -6.22 -4.13
CA ASP A 86 11.57 -5.90 -2.91
C ASP A 86 10.62 -5.76 -1.71
N TYR A 87 10.81 -6.65 -0.73
CA TYR A 87 10.04 -6.69 0.52
C TYR A 87 10.70 -5.91 1.66
N SER A 88 11.92 -5.38 1.45
CA SER A 88 12.68 -4.65 2.47
C SER A 88 11.91 -3.46 3.05
N GLU A 89 11.25 -2.69 2.19
CA GLU A 89 10.38 -1.58 2.59
C GLU A 89 9.16 -2.04 3.39
N ILE A 90 8.65 -3.23 3.10
CA ILE A 90 7.46 -3.77 3.77
C ILE A 90 7.83 -4.25 5.16
N TYR A 91 8.96 -4.92 5.35
CA TYR A 91 9.43 -5.28 6.70
C TYR A 91 9.59 -4.04 7.58
N ARG A 92 10.12 -2.95 7.02
CA ARG A 92 10.26 -1.68 7.74
C ARG A 92 8.91 -1.06 8.09
N LEU A 93 7.97 -1.02 7.14
CA LEU A 93 6.61 -0.56 7.39
C LEU A 93 5.93 -1.38 8.51
N LEU A 94 6.02 -2.71 8.44
CA LEU A 94 5.44 -3.60 9.45
C LEU A 94 6.04 -3.34 10.83
N TYR A 95 7.34 -3.04 10.91
CA TYR A 95 7.97 -2.66 12.16
C TYR A 95 7.51 -1.29 12.66
N ASP A 96 7.50 -0.28 11.80
CA ASP A 96 7.13 1.10 12.15
C ASP A 96 5.66 1.18 12.63
N GLU A 97 4.77 0.38 12.05
CA GLU A 97 3.33 0.36 12.34
C GLU A 97 2.94 -0.72 13.36
N VAL A 98 3.90 -1.43 13.96
CA VAL A 98 3.63 -2.55 14.88
C VAL A 98 2.81 -2.14 16.10
N ASP A 99 2.94 -0.91 16.55
CA ASP A 99 2.15 -0.38 17.67
C ASP A 99 0.67 -0.20 17.30
N ASN A 100 0.37 0.01 16.01
CA ASN A 100 -1.00 0.21 15.53
C ASN A 100 -1.76 -1.10 15.35
N TYR A 101 -1.11 -2.14 14.79
CA TYR A 101 -1.77 -3.43 14.53
C TYR A 101 -1.44 -4.52 15.56
N GLY A 102 -0.40 -4.35 16.38
CA GLY A 102 0.17 -5.40 17.23
C GLY A 102 -0.70 -5.87 18.41
N LYS A 103 -1.76 -5.12 18.78
CA LYS A 103 -2.75 -5.50 19.82
C LYS A 103 -2.16 -6.03 21.13
N GLY A 104 -1.04 -5.48 21.61
CA GLY A 104 -0.37 -5.91 22.85
C GLY A 104 0.62 -7.09 22.69
N LYS A 105 0.80 -7.62 21.47
CA LYS A 105 1.76 -8.68 21.12
C LYS A 105 2.92 -8.14 20.25
N GLN A 106 3.26 -6.85 20.41
CA GLN A 106 4.27 -6.17 19.58
C GLN A 106 5.61 -6.87 19.60
N ALA A 107 6.07 -7.34 20.77
CA ALA A 107 7.33 -8.05 20.90
C ALA A 107 7.39 -9.30 20.01
N GLU A 108 6.32 -10.10 20.00
CA GLU A 108 6.23 -11.30 19.15
C GLU A 108 6.21 -10.94 17.67
N CYS A 109 5.48 -9.89 17.28
CA CYS A 109 5.48 -9.38 15.90
C CYS A 109 6.88 -8.95 15.46
N ILE A 110 7.58 -8.14 16.26
CA ILE A 110 8.93 -7.65 15.97
C ILE A 110 9.91 -8.81 15.79
N MET A 111 9.87 -9.82 16.67
CA MET A 111 10.73 -10.99 16.57
C MET A 111 10.52 -11.74 15.24
N ASN A 112 9.27 -11.93 14.82
CA ASN A 112 8.96 -12.62 13.57
C ASN A 112 9.37 -11.79 12.34
N ILE A 113 9.18 -10.47 12.37
CA ILE A 113 9.61 -9.56 11.29
C ILE A 113 11.13 -9.62 11.13
N ALA A 114 11.88 -9.57 12.22
CA ALA A 114 13.35 -9.63 12.19
C ALA A 114 13.85 -10.97 11.62
N GLU A 115 13.24 -12.09 12.03
CA GLU A 115 13.58 -13.42 11.50
C GLU A 115 13.32 -13.51 9.99
N ALA A 116 12.14 -13.05 9.54
CA ALA A 116 11.78 -13.06 8.12
C ALA A 116 12.68 -12.16 7.28
N GLN A 117 13.04 -10.97 7.80
CA GLN A 117 13.96 -10.06 7.12
C GLN A 117 15.36 -10.67 6.95
N TYR A 118 15.86 -11.39 7.97
CA TYR A 118 17.12 -12.12 7.88
C TYR A 118 17.05 -13.26 6.85
N GLN A 119 15.92 -13.99 6.81
CA GLN A 119 15.69 -15.06 5.84
C GLN A 119 15.59 -14.52 4.40
N ASP A 120 15.04 -13.32 4.21
CA ASP A 120 14.84 -12.68 2.90
C ASP A 120 16.14 -12.55 2.07
N VAL A 121 17.28 -12.39 2.74
CA VAL A 121 18.61 -12.28 2.11
C VAL A 121 19.06 -13.61 1.50
N ASN A 122 18.59 -14.73 2.05
CA ASN A 122 19.07 -16.08 1.73
C ASN A 122 18.11 -16.87 0.83
N VAL A 123 16.83 -16.50 0.80
CA VAL A 123 15.80 -17.19 0.01
C VAL A 123 15.80 -16.73 -1.45
N VAL A 124 15.63 -17.69 -2.37
CA VAL A 124 15.48 -17.40 -3.81
C VAL A 124 14.08 -16.83 -4.08
N ASP A 125 13.06 -17.40 -3.45
CA ASP A 125 11.69 -16.96 -3.57
C ASP A 125 11.29 -16.13 -2.34
N LYS A 126 11.27 -14.82 -2.53
CA LYS A 126 10.94 -13.85 -1.49
C LYS A 126 9.45 -13.81 -1.16
N GLU A 127 8.58 -14.11 -2.13
CA GLU A 127 7.13 -14.14 -1.90
C GLU A 127 6.79 -15.24 -0.89
N ILE A 128 7.39 -16.43 -1.01
CA ILE A 128 7.20 -17.52 -0.06
C ILE A 128 7.61 -17.11 1.37
N ASN A 129 8.77 -16.46 1.51
CA ASN A 129 9.26 -15.99 2.80
C ASN A 129 8.34 -14.93 3.41
N PHE A 130 7.92 -13.96 2.61
CA PHE A 130 6.99 -12.92 3.03
C PHE A 130 5.63 -13.49 3.44
N MET A 131 5.06 -14.41 2.67
CA MET A 131 3.79 -15.07 3.02
C MET A 131 3.90 -15.89 4.31
N SER A 132 5.06 -16.48 4.59
CA SER A 132 5.36 -17.15 5.86
C SER A 132 5.30 -16.17 7.04
N LEU A 133 5.87 -14.97 6.90
CA LEU A 133 5.77 -13.90 7.89
C LEU A 133 4.30 -13.51 8.13
N ILE A 134 3.53 -13.27 7.07
CA ILE A 134 2.12 -12.88 7.18
C ILE A 134 1.33 -13.94 7.96
N ILE A 135 1.50 -15.23 7.67
CA ILE A 135 0.83 -16.31 8.40
C ILE A 135 1.19 -16.30 9.89
N ARG A 136 2.47 -16.10 10.22
CA ARG A 136 2.93 -16.00 11.62
C ARG A 136 2.28 -14.80 12.32
N LEU A 137 2.27 -13.62 11.70
CA LEU A 137 1.65 -12.42 12.24
C LEU A 137 0.14 -12.61 12.44
N THR A 138 -0.59 -13.12 11.44
CA THR A 138 -2.03 -13.37 11.57
C THR A 138 -2.36 -14.36 12.69
N ARG A 139 -1.51 -15.36 12.94
CA ARG A 139 -1.69 -16.28 14.08
C ARG A 139 -1.45 -15.63 15.42
N ILE A 140 -0.45 -14.74 15.49
CA ILE A 140 -0.15 -13.97 16.71
C ILE A 140 -1.28 -12.99 17.00
N LEU A 141 -1.84 -12.32 15.99
CA LEU A 141 -2.85 -11.27 16.16
C LEU A 141 -4.27 -11.78 16.41
N LYS A 142 -4.51 -13.08 16.24
CA LYS A 142 -5.72 -13.78 16.70
C LYS A 142 -5.69 -14.03 18.21
#